data_AF-A0A7K0N7L6-F1
#
_entry.id   AF-A0A7K0N7L6-F1
#
_cell.length_a   1.000
_cell.length_b   1.000
_cell.length_c   1.000
_cell.angle_alpha   90.00
_cell.angle_beta   90.00
_cell.angle_gamma   90.00
#
_symmetry.space_group_name_H-M   'P 1'
#
loop_
_entity.id
_entity.type
_entity.pdbx_description
1 polymer ?
#
loop_
_entity_poly.entity_id
_entity_poly.type
_entity_poly.pdbx_seq_one_letter_code
_entity_poly.pdbx_strand_id
1 'polypeptide(L)'
;GLPVKKIQLKIFVLAGALYGLAGVFMSASLGSGDGNAADSFLLTTFAAAAIGGTAFVGGRGSAVGTLFGALTLLAIPKVLFVIGVSDWTQKVAFGLLVLLAVVAGAFSSLRKDREQLLVAPYSTPTEGELSTATKGGNA
;
A
#
# COMPACT_ATOMS: atom_id res chain seq x y z
N GLY A 1 9.22 20.92 -16.30
CA GLY A 1 8.71 20.10 -15.19
C GLY A 1 7.46 19.37 -15.62
N LEU A 2 7.34 18.07 -15.34
CA LEU A 2 6.10 17.33 -15.58
C LEU A 2 4.96 17.92 -14.73
N PRO A 3 3.75 18.14 -15.28
CA PRO A 3 2.63 18.69 -14.53
C PRO A 3 2.04 17.62 -13.60
N VAL A 4 2.73 17.32 -12.49
CA VAL A 4 2.32 16.33 -11.49
C VAL A 4 0.90 16.62 -10.97
N LYS A 5 0.56 17.91 -10.76
CA LYS A 5 -0.78 18.35 -10.36
C LYS A 5 -1.89 17.88 -11.30
N LYS A 6 -1.68 17.92 -12.63
CA LYS A 6 -2.69 17.49 -13.61
C LYS A 6 -2.86 15.97 -13.63
N ILE A 7 -1.76 15.24 -13.47
CA ILE A 7 -1.77 13.78 -13.43
C ILE A 7 -2.45 13.29 -12.15
N GLN A 8 -2.11 13.88 -11.00
CA GLN A 8 -2.72 13.55 -9.71
C GLN A 8 -4.22 13.84 -9.70
N LEU A 9 -4.65 14.96 -10.28
CA LEU A 9 -6.07 15.29 -10.44
C LEU A 9 -6.80 14.25 -11.32
N LYS A 10 -6.22 13.87 -12.47
CA LYS A 10 -6.81 12.84 -13.35
C LYS A 10 -6.97 11.49 -12.64
N ILE A 11 -5.96 11.06 -11.89
CA ILE A 11 -6.00 9.78 -11.17
C ILE A 11 -7.05 9.82 -10.07
N PHE A 12 -7.14 10.92 -9.31
CA PHE A 12 -8.13 11.05 -8.24
C PHE A 12 -9.56 11.08 -8.78
N VAL A 13 -9.80 11.78 -9.89
CA VAL A 13 -11.12 11.80 -10.56
C VAL A 13 -11.49 10.41 -11.08
N LEU A 14 -10.56 9.69 -11.72
CA LEU A 14 -10.81 8.35 -12.23
C LEU A 14 -11.09 7.35 -11.08
N ALA A 15 -10.30 7.40 -10.01
CA ALA A 15 -10.50 6.58 -8.82
C ALA A 15 -11.85 6.89 -8.15
N GLY A 16 -12.22 8.17 -8.01
CA GLY A 16 -13.51 8.57 -7.46
C GLY A 16 -14.69 8.10 -8.30
N ALA A 17 -14.60 8.16 -9.63
CA ALA A 17 -15.64 7.66 -10.53
C ALA A 17 -15.82 6.13 -10.40
N LEU A 18 -14.72 5.38 -10.34
CA LEU A 18 -14.73 3.92 -10.12
C LEU A 18 -15.32 3.55 -8.76
N TYR A 19 -14.92 4.26 -7.69
CA TYR A 19 -15.40 3.99 -6.33
C TYR A 19 -16.88 4.34 -6.17
N GLY A 20 -17.33 5.45 -6.76
CA GLY A 20 -18.74 5.83 -6.81
C GLY A 20 -19.59 4.80 -7.56
N LEU A 21 -19.11 4.31 -8.71
CA LEU A 21 -19.80 3.26 -9.47
C LEU A 21 -19.90 1.94 -8.69
N ALA A 22 -18.82 1.53 -8.02
CA ALA A 22 -18.81 0.36 -7.16
C ALA A 22 -19.80 0.50 -6.00
N GLY A 23 -19.89 1.68 -5.38
CA GLY A 23 -20.87 1.98 -4.34
C GLY A 23 -22.31 1.87 -4.83
N VAL A 24 -22.64 2.41 -6.01
CA VAL A 24 -23.98 2.29 -6.61
C VAL A 24 -24.33 0.83 -6.88
N PHE A 25 -23.40 0.03 -7.41
CA PHE A 25 -23.58 -1.41 -7.63
C PHE A 25 -23.84 -2.16 -6.32
N MET A 26 -23.12 -1.80 -5.26
CA MET A 26 -23.28 -2.41 -3.95
C MET A 26 -24.63 -2.03 -3.32
N SER A 27 -25.01 -0.76 -3.37
CA SER A 27 -26.34 -0.30 -2.90
C SER A 27 -27.49 -0.97 -3.65
N ALA A 28 -27.35 -1.17 -4.96
CA ALA A 28 -28.34 -1.90 -5.76
C ALA A 28 -28.43 -3.38 -5.37
N SER A 29 -27.31 -3.99 -4.96
CA SER A 29 -27.25 -5.40 -4.56
C SER A 29 -27.87 -5.66 -3.19
N LEU A 30 -27.75 -4.73 -2.24
CA LEU A 30 -28.28 -4.92 -0.89
C LEU A 30 -29.81 -4.72 -0.80
N GLY A 31 -30.42 -3.92 -1.69
CA GLY A 31 -31.87 -3.64 -1.66
C GLY A 31 -32.36 -2.86 -0.43
N SER A 32 -31.60 -2.87 0.67
CA SER A 32 -31.66 -1.99 1.83
C SER A 32 -30.41 -1.10 1.84
N GLY A 33 -30.58 0.19 2.13
CA GLY A 33 -29.48 1.13 2.33
C GLY A 33 -28.77 0.89 3.66
N ASP A 34 -28.30 -0.34 3.93
CA ASP A 34 -27.49 -0.64 5.09
C ASP A 34 -26.10 -0.04 4.89
N GLY A 35 -25.93 1.20 5.36
CA GLY A 35 -24.68 1.97 5.24
C GLY A 35 -23.49 1.33 5.94
N ASN A 36 -23.71 0.33 6.81
CA ASN A 36 -22.66 -0.38 7.52
C ASN A 36 -22.05 -1.55 6.71
N ALA A 37 -22.69 -1.96 5.60
CA ALA A 37 -22.23 -3.09 4.80
C ALA A 37 -20.82 -2.91 4.21
N ALA A 38 -20.34 -1.67 4.09
CA ALA A 38 -19.03 -1.33 3.56
C ALA A 38 -17.91 -1.23 4.61
N ASP A 39 -18.23 -1.15 5.91
CA ASP A 39 -17.23 -0.91 6.97
C ASP A 39 -16.19 -2.05 7.06
N SER A 40 -16.64 -3.29 6.85
CA SER A 40 -15.75 -4.47 6.85
C SER A 40 -14.82 -4.53 5.62
N PHE A 41 -15.16 -3.81 4.54
CA PHE A 41 -14.34 -3.77 3.32
C PHE A 41 -13.20 -2.76 3.42
N LEU A 42 -13.33 -1.70 4.24
CA LEU A 42 -12.27 -0.70 4.40
C LEU A 42 -10.97 -1.33 4.91
N LEU A 43 -11.01 -1.95 6.09
CA LEU A 43 -9.82 -2.54 6.72
C LEU A 43 -9.20 -3.63 5.84
N THR A 44 -10.03 -4.46 5.22
CA THR A 44 -9.59 -5.53 4.33
C THR A 44 -8.90 -4.99 3.08
N THR A 45 -9.42 -3.91 2.49
CA THR A 45 -8.83 -3.26 1.31
C THR A 45 -7.48 -2.62 1.63
N PHE A 46 -7.36 -1.93 2.78
CA PHE A 46 -6.08 -1.39 3.24
C PHE A 46 -5.06 -2.49 3.56
N ALA A 47 -5.49 -3.58 4.20
CA ALA A 47 -4.63 -4.73 4.48
C ALA A 47 -4.11 -5.38 3.20
N ALA A 48 -4.98 -5.56 2.20
CA ALA A 48 -4.58 -6.09 0.91
C ALA A 48 -3.53 -5.22 0.19
N ALA A 49 -3.68 -3.90 0.25
CA ALA A 49 -2.70 -2.97 -0.31
C ALA A 49 -1.36 -3.00 0.43
N ALA A 50 -1.38 -3.14 1.76
CA ALA A 50 -0.18 -3.28 2.58
C ALA A 50 0.55 -4.60 2.29
N ILE A 51 -0.18 -5.71 2.20
CA ILE A 51 0.37 -7.04 1.88
C ILE A 51 0.91 -7.08 0.45
N GLY A 52 0.26 -6.37 -0.48
CA GLY A 52 0.72 -6.19 -1.85
C GLY A 52 1.93 -5.27 -2.01
N GLY A 53 2.42 -4.65 -0.93
CA GLY A 53 3.64 -3.83 -0.93
C GLY A 53 3.48 -2.42 -1.50
N THR A 54 2.27 -1.84 -1.45
CA THR A 54 2.09 -0.44 -1.84
C THR A 54 2.62 0.50 -0.78
N ALA A 55 3.60 1.32 -1.14
CA ALA A 55 4.13 2.37 -0.27
C ALA A 55 3.10 3.48 -0.06
N PHE A 56 2.63 3.61 1.18
CA PHE A 56 1.80 4.75 1.62
C PHE A 56 2.60 6.05 1.75
N VAL A 57 3.92 5.94 1.92
CA VAL A 57 4.85 7.07 2.02
C VAL A 57 5.74 7.08 0.77
N GLY A 58 5.28 7.78 -0.26
CA GLY A 58 6.11 8.19 -1.40
C GLY A 58 6.30 7.16 -2.51
N GLY A 59 5.46 7.24 -3.55
CA GLY A 59 5.74 6.95 -4.97
C GLY A 59 6.30 5.59 -5.41
N ARG A 60 6.65 4.68 -4.49
CA ARG A 60 7.31 3.40 -4.75
C ARG A 60 6.40 2.26 -4.30
N GLY A 61 5.25 2.13 -4.97
CA GLY A 61 4.35 0.99 -4.83
C GLY A 61 3.99 0.44 -6.21
N SER A 62 3.79 -0.87 -6.32
CA SER A 62 3.36 -1.51 -7.56
C SER A 62 1.86 -1.80 -7.54
N ALA A 63 1.13 -1.28 -8.52
CA ALA A 63 -0.28 -1.60 -8.71
C ALA A 63 -0.50 -3.12 -8.91
N VAL A 64 0.46 -3.79 -9.54
CA VAL A 64 0.41 -5.24 -9.77
C VAL A 64 0.52 -6.01 -8.45
N GLY A 65 1.42 -5.60 -7.55
CA GLY A 65 1.55 -6.24 -6.23
C GLY A 65 0.29 -6.11 -5.38
N THR A 66 -0.37 -4.94 -5.44
CA THR A 66 -1.67 -4.68 -4.79
C THR A 66 -2.76 -5.59 -5.33
N LEU A 67 -2.80 -5.81 -6.65
CA LEU A 67 -3.79 -6.69 -7.26
C LEU A 67 -3.65 -8.13 -6.77
N PHE A 68 -2.42 -8.65 -6.69
CA PHE A 68 -2.17 -9.99 -6.13
C PHE A 68 -2.50 -10.07 -4.63
N GLY A 69 -2.19 -9.02 -3.86
CA GLY A 69 -2.60 -8.92 -2.45
C GLY A 69 -4.13 -8.96 -2.29
N ALA A 70 -4.85 -8.12 -3.04
CA ALA A 70 -6.30 -8.07 -3.03
C ALA A 70 -6.96 -9.40 -3.43
N LEU A 71 -6.45 -10.05 -4.48
CA LEU A 71 -6.94 -11.38 -4.90
C LEU A 71 -6.73 -12.42 -3.81
N THR A 72 -5.57 -12.39 -3.14
CA THR A 72 -5.26 -13.33 -2.05
C THR A 72 -6.22 -13.13 -0.88
N LEU A 73 -6.38 -11.90 -0.38
CA LEU A 73 -7.27 -11.65 0.76
C LEU A 73 -8.74 -11.87 0.44
N LEU A 74 -9.16 -11.63 -0.80
CA LEU A 74 -10.54 -11.85 -1.24
C LEU A 74 -10.88 -13.34 -1.39
N ALA A 75 -9.90 -14.17 -1.77
CA ALA A 75 -10.08 -15.61 -1.93
C ALA A 75 -10.20 -16.34 -0.59
N ILE A 76 -9.45 -15.94 0.43
CA ILE A 76 -9.42 -16.58 1.76
C ILE A 76 -10.82 -16.83 2.36
N PRO A 77 -11.72 -15.83 2.50
CA PRO A 77 -13.02 -16.06 3.11
C PRO A 77 -13.92 -16.93 2.23
N LYS A 78 -13.73 -16.93 0.90
CA LYS A 78 -14.47 -17.82 -0.01
C LYS A 78 -14.02 -19.27 0.13
N VAL A 79 -12.72 -19.50 0.32
CA VAL A 79 -12.16 -20.83 0.60
C VAL A 79 -12.59 -21.32 1.98
N LEU A 80 -12.57 -20.46 3.00
CA LEU A 80 -13.01 -20.80 4.36
C LEU A 80 -14.50 -21.15 4.44
N PHE A 81 -15.31 -20.55 3.59
CA PHE A 81 -16.73 -20.87 3.46
C PHE A 81 -16.95 -22.28 2.86
N VAL A 82 -16.18 -22.65 1.84
CA VAL A 82 -16.29 -23.96 1.17
C VAL A 82 -15.94 -25.14 2.08
N ILE A 83 -15.01 -24.95 3.03
CA ILE A 83 -14.64 -26.00 4.00
C ILE A 83 -15.68 -26.19 5.13
N GLY A 84 -16.83 -25.51 5.07
CA GLY A 84 -17.95 -25.72 5.98
C GLY A 84 -17.78 -25.09 7.37
N VAL A 85 -16.94 -24.05 7.49
CA VAL A 85 -16.82 -23.29 8.75
C VAL A 85 -18.08 -22.45 8.98
N SER A 86 -18.56 -22.42 10.22
CA SER A 86 -19.73 -21.62 10.60
C SER A 86 -19.47 -20.11 10.40
N ASP A 87 -20.47 -19.36 9.94
CA ASP A 87 -20.36 -17.92 9.62
C ASP A 87 -19.80 -17.09 10.78
N TRP A 88 -20.19 -17.43 12.02
CA TRP A 88 -19.72 -16.75 13.21
C TRP A 88 -18.22 -16.94 13.45
N THR A 89 -17.72 -18.17 13.34
CA THR A 89 -16.29 -18.47 13.49
C THR A 89 -15.48 -17.95 12.31
N GLN A 90 -16.06 -17.93 11.09
CA GLN A 90 -15.42 -17.39 9.90
C GLN A 90 -15.11 -15.89 10.04
N LYS A 91 -16.05 -15.08 10.56
CA LYS A 91 -15.84 -13.64 10.76
C LYS A 91 -14.71 -13.36 11.75
N VAL A 92 -14.66 -14.08 12.87
CA VAL A 92 -13.60 -13.93 13.89
C VAL A 92 -12.24 -14.39 13.34
N ALA A 93 -12.20 -15.54 12.67
CA ALA A 93 -10.98 -16.06 12.06
C ALA A 93 -10.44 -15.13 10.97
N PHE A 94 -11.33 -14.54 10.17
CA PHE A 94 -10.96 -13.58 9.13
C PHE A 94 -10.34 -12.30 9.71
N GLY A 95 -10.94 -11.75 10.78
CA GLY A 95 -10.36 -10.60 11.49
C GLY A 95 -8.98 -10.90 12.07
N LEU A 96 -8.82 -12.07 12.70
CA LEU A 96 -7.52 -12.52 13.22
C LEU A 96 -6.48 -12.70 12.11
N LEU A 97 -6.89 -13.26 10.97
CA LEU A 97 -6.02 -13.46 9.81
C LEU A 97 -5.52 -12.13 9.24
N VAL A 98 -6.41 -11.14 9.10
CA VAL A 98 -6.02 -9.79 8.64
C VAL A 98 -5.04 -9.16 9.62
N LEU A 99 -5.28 -9.27 10.94
CA LEU A 99 -4.38 -8.77 11.97
C LEU A 99 -2.98 -9.41 11.85
N LEU A 100 -2.92 -10.74 11.75
CA LEU A 100 -1.65 -11.47 11.57
C LEU A 100 -0.94 -11.08 10.28
N ALA A 101 -1.67 -10.93 9.18
CA ALA A 101 -1.10 -10.59 7.90
C ALA A 101 -0.51 -9.17 7.88
N VAL A 102 -1.18 -8.20 8.53
CA VAL A 102 -0.66 -6.83 8.68
C VAL A 102 0.56 -6.79 9.60
N VAL A 103 0.53 -7.49 10.74
CA VAL A 103 1.67 -7.54 11.68
C VAL A 103 2.87 -8.22 11.03
N ALA A 104 2.68 -9.34 10.34
CA ALA A 104 3.72 -10.02 9.60
C ALA A 104 4.28 -9.16 8.45
N GLY A 105 3.38 -8.49 7.70
CA GLY A 105 3.75 -7.54 6.65
C GLY A 105 4.61 -6.40 7.18
N ALA A 106 4.16 -5.75 8.26
CA ALA A 106 4.91 -4.67 8.93
C ALA A 106 6.26 -5.15 9.46
N PHE A 107 6.32 -6.33 10.10
CA PHE A 107 7.57 -6.88 10.61
C PHE A 107 8.59 -7.19 9.52
N SER A 108 8.11 -7.58 8.33
CA SER A 108 8.96 -7.87 7.17
C SER A 108 9.51 -6.62 6.47
N SER A 109 8.85 -5.46 6.59
CA SER A 109 9.35 -4.20 6.01
C SER A 109 10.50 -3.60 6.83
N LEU A 110 10.45 -3.73 8.16
CA LEU A 110 11.50 -3.26 9.08
C LEU A 110 12.88 -3.96 8.89
N ARG A 111 12.93 -5.10 8.21
CA ARG A 111 14.21 -5.78 7.91
C ARG A 111 14.87 -5.31 6.61
N LYS A 112 14.12 -4.80 5.64
CA LYS A 112 14.65 -4.38 4.34
C LYS A 112 15.30 -2.99 4.35
N ASP A 113 14.96 -2.16 5.32
CA ASP A 113 15.51 -0.80 5.44
C ASP A 113 16.95 -0.77 5.98
N ARG A 114 17.49 -1.90 6.46
CA ARG A 114 18.86 -1.94 7.02
C ARG A 114 19.95 -2.24 5.99
N GLU A 115 19.60 -2.77 4.81
CA GLU A 115 20.57 -3.08 3.76
C GLU A 115 20.88 -1.87 2.86
N GLN A 116 19.96 -0.91 2.70
CA GLN A 116 20.21 0.29 1.88
C GLN A 116 21.10 1.35 2.54
N LEU A 117 21.18 1.37 3.87
CA LEU A 117 22.10 2.26 4.60
C LEU A 117 23.54 1.73 4.63
N LEU A 118 23.77 0.47 4.22
CA LEU A 118 25.11 -0.14 4.14
C LEU A 118 25.73 -0.10 2.74
N VAL A 119 25.02 0.39 1.71
CA VAL A 119 25.47 0.39 0.30
C VAL A 119 25.51 1.80 -0.33
N ALA A 120 25.40 2.87 0.45
CA ALA A 120 25.76 4.21 -0.02
C ALA A 120 27.24 4.47 0.33
N PRO A 121 28.20 4.30 -0.61
CA PRO A 121 29.52 4.86 -0.41
C PRO A 121 29.36 6.38 -0.28
N TYR A 122 29.67 6.91 0.90
CA TYR A 122 30.14 8.28 1.05
C TYR A 122 31.44 8.36 0.25
N SER A 123 31.32 8.61 -1.06
CA SER A 123 32.44 9.04 -1.88
C SER A 123 32.88 10.38 -1.30
N THR A 124 33.92 10.27 -0.48
CA THR A 124 34.75 11.32 0.09
C THR A 124 34.83 12.55 -0.83
N PRO A 125 34.69 13.77 -0.30
CA PRO A 125 35.10 14.96 -1.02
C PRO A 125 36.53 14.75 -1.52
N THR A 126 36.69 14.74 -2.83
CA THR A 126 37.99 14.59 -3.48
C THR A 126 38.90 15.69 -2.93
N GLU A 127 39.96 15.31 -2.21
CA GLU A 127 40.95 16.20 -1.58
C GLU A 127 41.57 17.25 -2.53
N GLY A 128 41.37 17.12 -3.84
CA GLY A 128 41.78 18.09 -4.86
C GLY A 128 41.02 19.43 -4.84
N GLU A 129 39.80 19.52 -4.29
CA GLU A 129 39.05 20.79 -4.23
C GLU A 129 39.45 21.70 -3.04
N LEU A 130 40.15 21.17 -2.04
CA LEU A 130 40.58 21.94 -0.86
C LEU A 130 41.92 22.67 -1.08
N SER A 131 42.67 22.40 -2.15
CA SER A 131 43.98 23.03 -2.41
C SER A 131 43.89 24.27 -3.32
N THR A 132 42.83 24.40 -4.13
CA THR A 132 42.66 25.52 -5.08
C THR A 132 42.08 26.78 -4.42
N ALA A 133 41.42 26.67 -3.28
CA ALA A 133 40.85 27.81 -2.55
C ALA A 133 41.89 28.68 -1.81
N THR A 134 43.08 28.15 -1.53
CA THR A 134 44.15 28.89 -0.81
C THR A 134 45.04 29.74 -1.73
N LYS A 135 45.01 29.55 -3.05
CA LYS A 135 45.93 30.24 -3.99
C LYS A 135 45.36 31.51 -4.64
N GLY A 136 44.14 31.93 -4.30
CA GLY A 136 43.46 33.07 -4.91
C GLY A 136 43.48 34.37 -4.10
N GLY A 137 44.29 34.46 -3.04
CA GLY A 137 44.29 35.58 -2.09
C GLY A 137 45.65 36.24 -1.90
N ASN A 138 46.38 36.54 -2.99
CA ASN A 138 47.47 37.52 -2.95
C ASN A 138 47.89 37.90 -4.38
N ALA A 139 47.34 39.02 -4.88
CA ALA A 139 47.93 39.92 -5.88
C ALA A 139 47.00 41.12 -6.06
#